data_AF-A0A183U286-F1
#
_entry.id   AF-A0A183U286-F1
#
_cell.length_a   1.000
_cell.length_b   1.000
_cell.length_c   1.000
_cell.angle_alpha   90.00
_cell.angle_beta   90.00
_cell.angle_gamma   90.00
#
_symmetry.space_group_name_H-M   'P 1'
#
loop_
_entity.id
_entity.type
_entity.pdbx_description
1 polymer ?
#
loop_
_entity_poly.entity_id
_entity_poly.type
_entity_poly.pdbx_seq_one_letter_code
_entity_poly.pdbx_strand_id
1 'polypeptide(L)'
;MMGHGITVDNTTDGRVFINMTLIEGNYGDGIRYRQKAGGMQLVHKIIDRERRQSVYYEEERPRVEMCSEHSIPESLYFPHLISAYLPNGTAVDSEAPSPCWTVISLPPRLAYTYTIQFVSVENRNVDASRSELVICDANTNLNRCSYERYRVPLIDGILPQSLSLRSVGRPVFISLEHIPVGLSGRVAGDISVQFRVHASVFDKAFYGLNVTNSVISNNTGNGIFAKDIRERITLSNVTIIDNEGFAGILVHDGAADIWINATNIERNWGDGLNVSYAGGSITINGTSISYNRWRGCAFHQNTSSPFLALHQEIIFKGRPSNNIFYLRTLVTGNEWGGILVGNFCVPTSANIIPKVPLI
;
A
#
# COMPACT_ATOMS: atom_id res chain seq x y z
N MET A 1 21.23 -20.01 -5.76
CA MET A 1 19.94 -19.45 -5.29
C MET A 1 19.98 -19.59 -3.78
N MET A 2 19.98 -18.51 -3.00
CA MET A 2 19.93 -18.61 -1.54
C MET A 2 18.54 -19.11 -1.13
N GLY A 3 18.48 -20.09 -0.23
CA GLY A 3 17.21 -20.65 0.25
C GLY A 3 16.57 -19.71 1.27
N HIS A 4 15.45 -19.08 0.90
CA HIS A 4 14.61 -18.31 1.82
C HIS A 4 13.64 -19.22 2.55
N GLY A 5 13.22 -18.87 3.76
CA GLY A 5 12.24 -19.66 4.52
C GLY A 5 10.87 -19.66 3.85
N ILE A 6 10.29 -18.47 3.67
CA ILE A 6 9.04 -18.26 2.91
C ILE A 6 9.30 -17.22 1.83
N THR A 7 9.07 -17.58 0.57
CA THR A 7 9.13 -16.62 -0.55
C THR A 7 7.74 -16.38 -1.10
N VAL A 8 7.36 -15.12 -1.13
CA VAL A 8 6.15 -14.62 -1.75
C VAL A 8 6.58 -13.60 -2.79
N ASP A 9 6.46 -13.95 -4.06
CA ASP A 9 6.78 -13.06 -5.17
C ASP A 9 5.55 -12.92 -6.08
N ASN A 10 5.46 -11.80 -6.78
CA ASN A 10 4.40 -11.51 -7.75
C ASN A 10 2.96 -11.57 -7.20
N THR A 11 2.74 -11.12 -5.96
CA THR A 11 1.37 -10.99 -5.45
C THR A 11 0.70 -9.75 -6.03
N THR A 12 -0.39 -9.96 -6.78
CA THR A 12 -1.29 -8.90 -7.26
C THR A 12 -2.63 -8.90 -6.52
N ASP A 13 -3.00 -10.03 -5.90
CA ASP A 13 -4.18 -10.21 -5.04
C ASP A 13 -3.89 -11.21 -3.88
N GLY A 14 -2.62 -11.56 -3.69
CA GLY A 14 -2.20 -12.58 -2.73
C GLY A 14 -2.13 -12.02 -1.31
N ARG A 15 -3.08 -12.42 -0.45
CA ARG A 15 -3.00 -12.19 1.00
C ARG A 15 -2.17 -13.30 1.64
N VAL A 16 -1.15 -12.92 2.38
CA VAL A 16 -0.32 -13.89 3.10
C VAL A 16 -0.51 -13.73 4.60
N PHE A 17 -1.07 -14.76 5.22
CA PHE A 17 -1.24 -14.88 6.66
C PHE A 17 -0.34 -15.98 7.18
N ILE A 18 0.64 -15.62 8.00
CA ILE A 18 1.57 -16.54 8.65
C ILE A 18 1.31 -16.46 10.15
N ASN A 19 0.87 -17.55 10.76
CA ASN A 19 0.52 -17.57 12.16
C ASN A 19 1.15 -18.77 12.87
N MET A 20 1.64 -18.58 14.10
CA MET A 20 2.18 -19.68 14.93
C MET A 20 3.27 -20.49 14.22
N THR A 21 4.19 -19.78 13.54
CA THR A 21 5.21 -20.41 12.68
C THR A 21 6.61 -20.13 13.19
N LEU A 22 7.48 -21.14 13.18
CA LEU A 22 8.94 -20.99 13.38
C LEU A 22 9.63 -20.98 12.02
N ILE A 23 10.40 -19.93 11.72
CA ILE A 23 11.14 -19.74 10.48
C ILE A 23 12.61 -19.53 10.84
N GLU A 24 13.39 -20.61 10.82
CA GLU A 24 14.73 -20.62 11.40
C GLU A 24 15.79 -21.23 10.48
N GLY A 25 17.01 -20.68 10.52
CA GLY A 25 18.19 -21.34 9.95
C GLY A 25 18.26 -21.32 8.42
N ASN A 26 17.58 -20.39 7.75
CA ASN A 26 17.58 -20.32 6.29
C ASN A 26 18.79 -19.56 5.75
N TYR A 27 19.30 -19.97 4.58
CA TYR A 27 20.45 -19.36 3.90
C TYR A 27 20.16 -18.02 3.21
N GLY A 28 18.96 -17.48 3.37
CA GLY A 28 18.52 -16.19 2.84
C GLY A 28 17.61 -15.50 3.85
N ASP A 29 16.70 -14.65 3.38
CA ASP A 29 15.70 -14.05 4.26
C ASP A 29 14.76 -15.12 4.88
N GLY A 30 14.32 -14.90 6.12
CA GLY A 30 13.28 -15.73 6.75
C GLY A 30 11.98 -15.63 5.96
N ILE A 31 11.45 -14.41 5.80
CA ILE A 31 10.33 -14.11 4.89
C ILE A 31 10.80 -13.13 3.83
N ARG A 32 10.67 -13.50 2.56
CA ARG A 32 10.85 -12.61 1.41
C ARG A 32 9.50 -12.31 0.78
N TYR A 33 9.04 -11.07 0.93
CA TYR A 33 7.77 -10.59 0.39
C TYR A 33 8.02 -9.55 -0.70
N ARG A 34 7.55 -9.80 -1.91
CA ARG A 34 7.60 -8.84 -3.01
C ARG A 34 6.27 -8.75 -3.69
N GLN A 35 5.77 -7.53 -3.79
CA GLN A 35 4.64 -7.22 -4.65
C GLN A 35 5.18 -6.77 -5.99
N LYS A 36 4.53 -7.21 -7.08
CA LYS A 36 4.85 -6.66 -8.39
C LYS A 36 3.71 -5.75 -8.82
N ALA A 37 4.09 -4.51 -9.08
CA ALA A 37 3.33 -3.57 -9.85
C ALA A 37 3.29 -3.99 -11.33
N GLY A 38 2.10 -3.97 -11.93
CA GLY A 38 1.97 -4.04 -13.39
C GLY A 38 2.11 -5.45 -13.98
N GLY A 39 1.00 -6.21 -13.94
CA GLY A 39 0.82 -7.35 -14.85
C GLY A 39 0.85 -6.98 -16.33
N MET A 40 0.70 -5.68 -16.67
CA MET A 40 0.52 -5.25 -18.07
C MET A 40 1.67 -4.42 -18.66
N GLN A 41 2.24 -3.44 -17.93
CA GLN A 41 3.29 -2.57 -18.50
C GLN A 41 4.71 -3.13 -18.41
N LEU A 42 5.02 -3.98 -17.43
CA LEU A 42 6.32 -4.65 -17.41
C LEU A 42 6.41 -5.68 -18.54
N VAL A 43 5.31 -6.36 -18.86
CA VAL A 43 5.25 -7.36 -19.94
C VAL A 43 5.38 -6.68 -21.30
N HIS A 44 4.67 -5.58 -21.58
CA HIS A 44 4.83 -4.85 -22.85
C HIS A 44 6.22 -4.22 -23.02
N LYS A 45 6.84 -3.66 -21.97
CA LYS A 45 8.20 -3.10 -22.06
C LYS A 45 9.31 -4.18 -22.13
N ILE A 46 9.07 -5.37 -21.59
CA ILE A 46 10.01 -6.51 -21.66
C ILE A 46 9.89 -7.27 -22.99
N ILE A 47 8.69 -7.36 -23.58
CA ILE A 47 8.47 -7.96 -24.90
C ILE A 47 9.30 -7.25 -25.98
N ASP A 48 9.49 -5.93 -25.85
CA ASP A 48 10.33 -5.16 -26.77
C ASP A 48 11.84 -5.30 -26.54
N ARG A 49 12.29 -5.90 -25.42
CA ARG A 49 13.73 -5.95 -25.10
C ARG A 49 14.38 -7.31 -24.99
N GLU A 50 13.73 -8.38 -24.52
CA GLU A 50 14.44 -9.67 -24.41
C GLU A 50 13.54 -10.89 -24.64
N ARG A 51 13.83 -11.60 -25.74
CA ARG A 51 13.52 -13.03 -25.88
C ARG A 51 14.14 -13.79 -24.71
N ARG A 52 13.34 -14.24 -23.73
CA ARG A 52 13.42 -15.58 -23.08
C ARG A 52 12.39 -15.71 -21.94
N GLN A 53 11.60 -16.79 -22.02
CA GLN A 53 10.62 -17.30 -21.04
C GLN A 53 9.34 -16.48 -20.83
N SER A 54 8.40 -16.68 -21.76
CA SER A 54 7.01 -16.23 -21.68
C SER A 54 6.23 -17.01 -20.61
N VAL A 55 6.17 -16.48 -19.39
CA VAL A 55 5.09 -16.84 -18.47
C VAL A 55 3.89 -15.98 -18.86
N TYR A 56 2.98 -16.53 -19.67
CA TYR A 56 1.71 -15.91 -19.96
C TYR A 56 0.85 -15.93 -18.69
N TYR A 57 0.70 -14.78 -18.05
CA TYR A 57 -0.37 -14.59 -17.08
C TYR A 57 -1.62 -14.20 -17.86
N GLU A 58 -2.71 -14.96 -17.72
CA GLU A 58 -4.00 -14.56 -18.27
C GLU A 58 -4.44 -13.25 -17.62
N GLU A 59 -4.79 -12.26 -18.45
CA GLU A 59 -5.27 -10.97 -17.98
C GLU A 59 -6.65 -11.15 -17.32
N GLU A 60 -6.73 -10.86 -16.01
CA GLU A 60 -8.02 -10.81 -15.32
C GLU A 60 -8.85 -9.70 -15.95
N ARG A 61 -10.00 -10.07 -16.52
CA ARG A 61 -10.92 -9.09 -17.12
C ARG A 61 -11.57 -8.27 -16.01
N PRO A 62 -11.56 -6.92 -16.10
CA PRO A 62 -12.32 -6.08 -15.19
C PRO A 62 -13.78 -6.50 -15.17
N ARG A 63 -14.37 -6.49 -13.97
CA ARG A 63 -15.80 -6.81 -13.80
C ARG A 63 -16.70 -5.71 -14.32
N VAL A 64 -16.21 -4.48 -14.27
CA VAL A 64 -16.89 -3.26 -14.70
C VAL A 64 -15.85 -2.31 -15.29
N GLU A 65 -16.20 -1.71 -16.43
CA GLU A 65 -15.55 -0.51 -16.95
C GLU A 65 -16.46 0.68 -16.57
N MET A 66 -16.02 1.51 -15.63
CA MET A 66 -16.90 2.47 -14.96
C MET A 66 -17.25 3.72 -15.79
N CYS A 67 -16.70 3.87 -17.00
CA CYS A 67 -17.09 4.90 -17.96
C CYS A 67 -18.26 4.47 -18.86
N SER A 68 -18.57 3.16 -18.89
CA SER A 68 -19.67 2.58 -19.68
C SER A 68 -20.71 1.90 -18.80
N GLU A 69 -20.29 1.24 -17.72
CA GLU A 69 -21.14 0.53 -16.78
C GLU A 69 -20.98 1.11 -15.36
N HIS A 70 -21.97 1.85 -14.88
CA HIS A 70 -21.85 2.56 -13.59
C HIS A 70 -22.26 1.75 -12.35
N SER A 71 -22.59 0.47 -12.52
CA SER A 71 -23.06 -0.39 -11.43
C SER A 71 -22.47 -1.79 -11.53
N ILE A 72 -22.09 -2.33 -10.37
CA ILE A 72 -21.62 -3.70 -10.25
C ILE A 72 -22.81 -4.61 -9.95
N PRO A 73 -22.99 -5.74 -10.66
CA PRO A 73 -24.03 -6.70 -10.33
C PRO A 73 -23.93 -7.22 -8.89
N GLU A 74 -25.03 -7.19 -8.14
CA GLU A 74 -25.09 -7.61 -6.73
C GLU A 74 -24.77 -9.10 -6.51
N SER A 75 -24.83 -9.91 -7.57
CA SER A 75 -24.53 -11.34 -7.53
C SER A 75 -23.03 -11.66 -7.43
N LEU A 76 -22.15 -10.67 -7.62
CA LEU A 76 -20.71 -10.86 -7.66
C LEU A 76 -20.06 -10.65 -6.29
N TYR A 77 -19.14 -11.54 -5.92
CA TYR A 77 -18.43 -11.52 -4.64
C TYR A 77 -17.10 -10.79 -4.72
N PHE A 78 -16.75 -9.98 -3.72
CA PHE A 78 -15.46 -9.28 -3.63
C PHE A 78 -14.25 -10.24 -3.76
N PRO A 79 -13.10 -9.78 -4.31
CA PRO A 79 -12.84 -8.40 -4.75
C PRO A 79 -13.42 -8.07 -6.13
N HIS A 80 -13.67 -6.79 -6.40
CA HIS A 80 -14.06 -6.31 -7.73
C HIS A 80 -12.89 -5.59 -8.40
N LEU A 81 -12.37 -6.15 -9.49
CA LEU A 81 -11.49 -5.43 -10.40
C LEU A 81 -12.34 -4.48 -11.25
N ILE A 82 -12.03 -3.18 -11.19
CA ILE A 82 -12.73 -2.11 -11.89
C ILE A 82 -11.70 -1.37 -12.75
N SER A 83 -12.08 -1.06 -13.98
CA SER A 83 -11.30 -0.21 -14.87
C SER A 83 -12.04 1.08 -15.17
N ALA A 84 -11.30 2.14 -15.47
CA ALA A 84 -11.83 3.36 -16.04
C ALA A 84 -10.94 3.79 -17.20
N TYR A 85 -11.53 4.04 -18.36
CA TYR A 85 -10.83 4.51 -19.54
C TYR A 85 -11.47 5.78 -20.09
N LEU A 86 -10.73 6.89 -20.02
CA LEU A 86 -11.14 8.18 -20.56
C LEU A 86 -10.30 8.49 -21.80
N PRO A 87 -10.85 8.36 -23.02
CA PRO A 87 -10.08 8.50 -24.24
C PRO A 87 -9.72 9.97 -24.54
N ASN A 88 -8.61 10.15 -25.27
CA ASN A 88 -8.21 11.45 -25.80
C ASN A 88 -9.36 12.11 -26.59
N GLY A 89 -9.58 13.41 -26.34
CA GLY A 89 -10.60 14.21 -26.99
C GLY A 89 -11.97 14.13 -26.32
N THR A 90 -12.14 13.33 -25.27
CA THR A 90 -13.39 13.33 -24.48
C THR A 90 -13.70 14.74 -23.97
N ALA A 91 -14.93 15.21 -24.22
CA ALA A 91 -15.39 16.50 -23.71
C ALA A 91 -15.70 16.38 -22.21
N VAL A 92 -15.12 17.29 -21.43
CA VAL A 92 -15.30 17.39 -19.99
C VAL A 92 -16.00 18.71 -19.71
N ASP A 93 -17.20 18.61 -19.15
CA ASP A 93 -17.96 19.76 -18.69
C ASP A 93 -17.75 19.90 -17.18
N SER A 94 -17.28 21.07 -16.73
CA SER A 94 -17.05 21.35 -15.31
C SER A 94 -18.34 21.43 -14.49
N GLU A 95 -19.48 21.66 -15.13
CA GLU A 95 -20.79 21.74 -14.49
C GLU A 95 -21.54 20.39 -14.48
N ALA A 96 -21.05 19.40 -15.23
CA ALA A 96 -21.63 18.07 -15.30
C ALA A 96 -20.84 17.05 -14.45
N PRO A 97 -21.50 15.98 -13.97
CA PRO A 97 -20.78 14.86 -13.37
C PRO A 97 -19.79 14.24 -14.34
N SER A 98 -18.69 13.68 -13.81
CA SER A 98 -17.76 12.91 -14.62
C SER A 98 -18.49 11.77 -15.36
N PRO A 99 -18.14 11.48 -16.62
CA PRO A 99 -18.67 10.34 -17.34
C PRO A 99 -18.19 9.00 -16.77
N CYS A 100 -17.17 8.98 -15.92
CA CYS A 100 -16.56 7.76 -15.39
C CYS A 100 -16.79 7.64 -13.89
N TRP A 101 -17.79 6.87 -13.49
CA TRP A 101 -18.14 6.68 -12.09
C TRP A 101 -18.77 5.31 -11.81
N THR A 102 -18.69 4.88 -10.56
CA THR A 102 -19.39 3.69 -10.09
C THR A 102 -19.81 3.83 -8.64
N VAL A 103 -20.89 3.15 -8.26
CA VAL A 103 -21.35 3.03 -6.87
C VAL A 103 -21.17 1.60 -6.40
N ILE A 104 -20.51 1.44 -5.27
CA ILE A 104 -20.32 0.16 -4.59
C ILE A 104 -21.17 0.15 -3.34
N SER A 105 -22.17 -0.72 -3.33
CA SER A 105 -23.10 -0.87 -2.23
C SER A 105 -22.99 -2.28 -1.64
N LEU A 106 -22.98 -2.36 -0.31
CA LEU A 106 -23.14 -3.61 0.42
C LEU A 106 -24.36 -3.51 1.34
N PRO A 107 -24.97 -4.64 1.74
CA PRO A 107 -26.14 -4.63 2.60
C PRO A 107 -25.92 -3.78 3.87
N PRO A 108 -26.77 -2.80 4.19
CA PRO A 108 -26.49 -1.75 5.19
C PRO A 108 -26.46 -2.25 6.65
N ARG A 109 -26.54 -3.57 6.87
CA ARG A 109 -26.64 -4.20 8.19
C ARG A 109 -25.32 -4.30 8.94
N LEU A 110 -24.19 -4.09 8.26
CA LEU A 110 -22.86 -4.23 8.84
C LEU A 110 -22.01 -2.97 8.55
N ALA A 111 -21.07 -2.70 9.45
CA ALA A 111 -19.99 -1.77 9.17
C ALA A 111 -18.94 -2.49 8.31
N TYR A 112 -18.64 -1.92 7.15
CA TYR A 112 -17.65 -2.44 6.23
C TYR A 112 -16.41 -1.56 6.20
N THR A 113 -15.27 -2.17 5.92
CA THR A 113 -14.08 -1.46 5.49
C THR A 113 -13.84 -1.81 4.03
N TYR A 114 -13.85 -0.81 3.17
CA TYR A 114 -13.44 -0.95 1.79
C TYR A 114 -11.96 -0.66 1.67
N THR A 115 -11.22 -1.49 0.94
CA THR A 115 -9.84 -1.19 0.57
C THR A 115 -9.70 -1.12 -0.95
N ILE A 116 -9.23 0.01 -1.45
CA ILE A 116 -8.96 0.28 -2.85
C ILE A 116 -7.47 0.03 -3.09
N GLN A 117 -7.19 -0.97 -3.91
CA GLN A 117 -5.86 -1.42 -4.27
C GLN A 117 -5.62 -1.07 -5.75
N PHE A 118 -4.74 -0.12 -6.02
CA PHE A 118 -4.41 0.26 -7.40
C PHE A 118 -3.63 -0.86 -8.09
N VAL A 119 -3.94 -1.14 -9.35
CA VAL A 119 -3.30 -2.19 -10.16
C VAL A 119 -2.44 -1.55 -11.24
N SER A 120 -2.98 -0.55 -11.94
CA SER A 120 -2.27 0.23 -12.95
C SER A 120 -2.82 1.66 -13.00
N VAL A 121 -1.93 2.60 -13.34
CA VAL A 121 -2.25 4.00 -13.63
C VAL A 121 -1.48 4.41 -14.87
N GLU A 122 -2.21 4.88 -15.87
CA GLU A 122 -1.69 5.43 -17.11
C GLU A 122 -2.39 6.77 -17.35
N ASN A 123 -1.60 7.81 -17.53
CA ASN A 123 -2.10 9.15 -17.77
C ASN A 123 -1.25 9.82 -18.83
N ARG A 124 -1.65 9.68 -20.10
CA ARG A 124 -0.90 10.21 -21.25
C ARG A 124 -1.17 11.67 -21.54
N ASN A 125 -1.74 12.43 -20.59
CA ASN A 125 -1.89 13.87 -20.77
C ASN A 125 -0.51 14.52 -20.84
N VAL A 126 -0.32 15.36 -21.86
CA VAL A 126 0.95 16.05 -22.16
C VAL A 126 0.93 17.52 -21.73
N ASP A 127 -0.22 18.01 -21.32
CA ASP A 127 -0.44 19.37 -20.82
C ASP A 127 -0.42 19.41 -19.29
N ALA A 128 -0.70 20.57 -18.71
CA ALA A 128 -0.78 20.74 -17.26
C ALA A 128 -2.14 20.29 -16.66
N SER A 129 -2.93 19.51 -17.41
CA SER A 129 -4.21 18.99 -16.93
C SER A 129 -4.00 17.99 -15.79
N ARG A 130 -5.05 17.78 -15.00
CA ARG A 130 -5.00 16.91 -13.84
C ARG A 130 -6.11 15.88 -13.93
N SER A 131 -5.75 14.62 -13.71
CA SER A 131 -6.71 13.53 -13.60
C SER A 131 -6.61 12.93 -12.22
N GLU A 132 -7.76 12.73 -11.57
CA GLU A 132 -7.82 12.35 -10.17
C GLU A 132 -8.91 11.29 -9.97
N LEU A 133 -8.63 10.29 -9.14
CA LEU A 133 -9.64 9.35 -8.66
C LEU A 133 -10.22 9.87 -7.35
N VAL A 134 -11.51 10.19 -7.37
CA VAL A 134 -12.26 10.73 -6.24
C VAL A 134 -13.09 9.64 -5.60
N ILE A 135 -12.96 9.49 -4.29
CA ILE A 135 -13.63 8.45 -3.49
C ILE A 135 -14.45 9.15 -2.41
N CYS A 136 -15.76 8.87 -2.36
CA CYS A 136 -16.69 9.56 -1.49
C CYS A 136 -17.72 8.64 -0.83
N ASP A 137 -18.37 9.13 0.23
CA ASP A 137 -19.69 8.62 0.61
C ASP A 137 -20.69 8.94 -0.52
N ALA A 138 -21.40 7.93 -1.01
CA ALA A 138 -22.37 8.09 -2.10
C ALA A 138 -23.67 8.74 -1.63
N ASN A 139 -24.22 9.63 -2.46
CA ASN A 139 -25.63 9.98 -2.42
C ASN A 139 -26.35 9.13 -3.48
N THR A 140 -26.97 8.03 -3.07
CA THR A 140 -27.62 7.08 -3.99
C THR A 140 -28.83 7.65 -4.73
N ASN A 141 -29.47 8.70 -4.21
CA ASN A 141 -30.61 9.33 -4.88
C ASN A 141 -30.18 10.20 -6.06
N LEU A 142 -28.94 10.69 -6.03
CA LEU A 142 -28.41 11.68 -6.98
C LEU A 142 -27.17 11.18 -7.72
N ASN A 143 -26.76 9.92 -7.51
CA ASN A 143 -25.57 9.29 -8.08
C ASN A 143 -24.35 10.20 -8.10
N ARG A 144 -24.10 10.85 -6.96
CA ARG A 144 -23.02 11.83 -6.81
C ARG A 144 -22.24 11.66 -5.53
N CYS A 145 -21.03 12.18 -5.52
CA CYS A 145 -20.23 12.37 -4.32
C CYS A 145 -20.98 13.27 -3.32
N SER A 146 -21.19 12.78 -2.09
CA SER A 146 -21.76 13.60 -1.00
C SER A 146 -20.69 14.18 -0.09
N TYR A 147 -19.72 13.35 0.31
CA TYR A 147 -18.64 13.74 1.19
C TYR A 147 -17.35 13.06 0.71
N GLU A 148 -16.42 13.87 0.21
CA GLU A 148 -15.12 13.40 -0.27
C GLU A 148 -14.31 12.79 0.87
N ARG A 149 -13.80 11.59 0.64
CA ARG A 149 -12.89 10.88 1.55
C ARG A 149 -11.45 10.98 1.08
N TYR A 150 -11.25 10.80 -0.23
CA TYR A 150 -9.95 10.84 -0.86
C TYR A 150 -10.05 11.41 -2.27
N ARG A 151 -9.01 12.15 -2.67
CA ARG A 151 -8.74 12.61 -4.03
C ARG A 151 -7.32 12.21 -4.36
N VAL A 152 -7.18 11.23 -5.26
CA VAL A 152 -5.91 10.59 -5.57
C VAL A 152 -5.45 11.04 -6.95
N PRO A 153 -4.33 11.77 -7.07
CA PRO A 153 -3.82 12.15 -8.37
C PRO A 153 -3.34 10.93 -9.16
N LEU A 154 -3.73 10.87 -10.43
CA LEU A 154 -3.33 9.82 -11.36
C LEU A 154 -2.14 10.32 -12.16
N ILE A 155 -0.94 9.92 -11.75
CA ILE A 155 0.31 10.29 -12.43
C ILE A 155 0.79 9.08 -13.23
N ASP A 156 1.21 9.32 -14.47
CA ASP A 156 1.61 8.26 -15.38
C ASP A 156 2.70 7.36 -14.78
N GLY A 157 2.45 6.05 -14.76
CA GLY A 157 3.39 5.05 -14.25
C GLY A 157 3.65 5.09 -12.75
N ILE A 158 2.99 5.98 -11.99
CA ILE A 158 3.10 6.05 -10.53
C ILE A 158 1.90 5.36 -9.88
N LEU A 159 2.18 4.42 -8.97
CA LEU A 159 1.13 3.67 -8.27
C LEU A 159 0.84 4.25 -6.89
N PRO A 160 -0.41 4.63 -6.60
CA PRO A 160 -0.79 5.06 -5.26
C PRO A 160 -0.77 3.92 -4.24
N GLN A 161 -0.50 4.31 -2.99
CA GLN A 161 -0.74 3.48 -1.80
C GLN A 161 -2.18 2.96 -1.78
N SER A 162 -2.38 1.74 -1.25
CA SER A 162 -3.74 1.21 -1.05
C SER A 162 -4.49 1.98 0.03
N LEU A 163 -5.74 2.31 -0.25
CA LEU A 163 -6.57 3.17 0.58
C LEU A 163 -7.64 2.38 1.31
N SER A 164 -7.79 2.55 2.62
CA SER A 164 -8.87 1.91 3.38
C SER A 164 -9.83 2.93 3.95
N LEU A 165 -11.12 2.77 3.69
CA LEU A 165 -12.18 3.60 4.24
C LEU A 165 -13.22 2.75 4.97
N ARG A 166 -13.59 3.22 6.16
CA ARG A 166 -14.68 2.63 6.95
C ARG A 166 -16.01 3.23 6.51
N SER A 167 -16.98 2.38 6.23
CA SER A 167 -18.36 2.76 5.94
C SER A 167 -19.33 2.08 6.90
N VAL A 168 -20.23 2.86 7.49
CA VAL A 168 -21.30 2.38 8.37
C VAL A 168 -22.57 2.18 7.53
N GLY A 169 -22.53 1.22 6.61
CA GLY A 169 -23.66 0.87 5.74
C GLY A 169 -23.97 1.90 4.64
N ARG A 170 -23.09 2.88 4.39
CA ARG A 170 -23.23 3.83 3.27
C ARG A 170 -22.52 3.30 2.03
N PRO A 171 -23.12 3.40 0.83
CA PRO A 171 -22.42 3.04 -0.40
C PRO A 171 -21.24 3.99 -0.66
N VAL A 172 -20.24 3.49 -1.36
CA VAL A 172 -19.06 4.24 -1.77
C VAL A 172 -19.22 4.65 -3.22
N PHE A 173 -19.00 5.93 -3.52
CA PHE A 173 -18.95 6.47 -4.87
C PHE A 173 -17.50 6.67 -5.28
N ILE A 174 -17.13 6.15 -6.45
CA ILE A 174 -15.80 6.33 -7.03
C ILE A 174 -15.96 6.97 -8.40
N SER A 175 -15.19 8.01 -8.68
CA SER A 175 -15.25 8.77 -9.94
C SER A 175 -13.85 9.12 -10.42
N LEU A 176 -13.64 9.04 -11.74
CA LEU A 176 -12.45 9.54 -12.40
C LEU A 176 -12.74 10.97 -12.88
N GLU A 177 -12.20 11.97 -12.20
CA GLU A 177 -12.35 13.38 -12.57
C GLU A 177 -11.16 13.84 -13.41
N HIS A 178 -11.43 14.74 -14.36
CA HIS A 178 -10.41 15.39 -15.17
C HIS A 178 -10.60 16.91 -15.15
N ILE A 179 -9.51 17.63 -14.91
CA ILE A 179 -9.48 19.09 -14.87
C ILE A 179 -8.65 19.54 -16.09
N PRO A 180 -9.30 19.98 -17.18
CA PRO A 180 -8.61 20.42 -18.38
C PRO A 180 -7.90 21.75 -18.16
N VAL A 181 -6.91 22.04 -19.01
CA VAL A 181 -6.23 23.35 -19.04
C VAL A 181 -6.73 24.16 -20.22
N GLY A 182 -7.12 25.41 -19.95
CA GLY A 182 -7.60 26.35 -20.98
C GLY A 182 -9.06 26.12 -21.37
N LEU A 183 -9.42 26.57 -22.58
CA LEU A 183 -10.80 26.57 -23.08
C LEU A 183 -11.16 25.32 -23.90
N SER A 184 -10.26 24.33 -24.00
CA SER A 184 -10.49 23.14 -24.82
C SER A 184 -11.65 22.30 -24.29
N GLY A 185 -11.85 22.29 -22.96
CA GLY A 185 -12.85 21.46 -22.29
C GLY A 185 -12.69 19.98 -22.63
N ARG A 186 -11.46 19.53 -22.97
CA ARG A 186 -11.20 18.20 -23.49
C ARG A 186 -9.96 17.57 -22.87
N VAL A 187 -9.99 16.26 -22.77
CA VAL A 187 -8.87 15.42 -22.37
C VAL A 187 -7.80 15.44 -23.46
N ALA A 188 -6.54 15.70 -23.10
CA ALA A 188 -5.43 15.85 -24.05
C ALA A 188 -4.72 14.54 -24.42
N GLY A 189 -4.88 13.49 -23.61
CA GLY A 189 -4.33 12.16 -23.84
C GLY A 189 -5.07 11.08 -23.06
N ASP A 190 -4.92 9.83 -23.51
CA ASP A 190 -5.63 8.70 -22.89
C ASP A 190 -5.31 8.54 -21.40
N ILE A 191 -6.35 8.37 -20.59
CA ILE A 191 -6.24 8.07 -19.16
C ILE A 191 -6.85 6.70 -18.92
N SER A 192 -6.09 5.81 -18.28
CA SER A 192 -6.55 4.48 -17.89
C SER A 192 -6.12 4.19 -16.46
N VAL A 193 -7.06 3.74 -15.64
CA VAL A 193 -6.78 3.29 -14.27
C VAL A 193 -7.49 1.97 -14.01
N GLN A 194 -6.77 1.04 -13.38
CA GLN A 194 -7.36 -0.19 -12.87
C GLN A 194 -7.12 -0.28 -11.38
N PHE A 195 -8.15 -0.66 -10.63
CA PHE A 195 -8.08 -0.86 -9.20
C PHE A 195 -9.00 -1.99 -8.76
N ARG A 196 -8.60 -2.69 -7.70
CA ARG A 196 -9.43 -3.68 -7.03
C ARG A 196 -10.05 -3.06 -5.79
N VAL A 197 -11.33 -3.29 -5.61
CA VAL A 197 -12.02 -2.96 -4.36
C VAL A 197 -12.23 -4.23 -3.57
N HIS A 198 -11.69 -4.23 -2.36
CA HIS A 198 -11.88 -5.24 -1.33
C HIS A 198 -12.90 -4.75 -0.32
N ALA A 199 -13.64 -5.67 0.28
CA ALA A 199 -14.53 -5.36 1.39
C ALA A 199 -14.34 -6.36 2.52
N SER A 200 -14.34 -5.84 3.74
CA SER A 200 -14.24 -6.63 4.96
C SER A 200 -15.19 -6.07 6.02
N VAL A 201 -15.41 -6.86 7.06
CA VAL A 201 -16.22 -6.47 8.24
C VAL A 201 -15.31 -6.27 9.45
N PHE A 202 -15.83 -5.62 10.49
CA PHE A 202 -15.15 -5.41 11.77
C PHE A 202 -13.82 -4.64 11.65
N ASP A 203 -13.81 -3.64 10.77
CA ASP A 203 -12.69 -2.68 10.65
C ASP A 203 -11.35 -3.29 10.24
N LYS A 204 -11.38 -4.46 9.58
CA LYS A 204 -10.18 -5.17 9.11
C LYS A 204 -9.76 -4.69 7.72
N ALA A 205 -8.86 -3.71 7.65
CA ALA A 205 -8.28 -3.31 6.37
C ALA A 205 -7.63 -4.50 5.62
N PHE A 206 -7.50 -4.39 4.30
CA PHE A 206 -6.77 -5.37 3.50
C PHE A 206 -5.27 -5.37 3.86
N TYR A 207 -4.70 -6.57 4.04
CA TYR A 207 -3.29 -6.79 4.35
C TYR A 207 -2.61 -7.52 3.19
N GLY A 208 -1.45 -7.04 2.77
CA GLY A 208 -0.58 -7.78 1.86
C GLY A 208 0.13 -8.92 2.60
N LEU A 209 0.77 -8.58 3.72
CA LEU A 209 1.48 -9.52 4.59
C LEU A 209 1.01 -9.34 6.04
N ASN A 210 0.59 -10.43 6.68
CA ASN A 210 0.23 -10.46 8.08
C ASN A 210 0.95 -11.63 8.77
N VAL A 211 1.81 -11.31 9.74
CA VAL A 211 2.60 -12.29 10.50
C VAL A 211 2.23 -12.16 11.98
N THR A 212 1.78 -13.26 12.60
CA THR A 212 1.37 -13.26 14.00
C THR A 212 1.90 -14.45 14.79
N ASN A 213 2.23 -14.26 16.07
CA ASN A 213 2.61 -15.35 16.98
C ASN A 213 3.76 -16.23 16.44
N SER A 214 4.72 -15.64 15.72
CA SER A 214 5.75 -16.37 15.00
C SER A 214 7.15 -16.01 15.49
N VAL A 215 8.10 -16.90 15.24
CA VAL A 215 9.53 -16.68 15.55
C VAL A 215 10.31 -16.79 14.25
N ILE A 216 11.16 -15.79 13.98
CA ILE A 216 12.01 -15.70 12.80
C ILE A 216 13.45 -15.49 13.26
N SER A 217 14.25 -16.56 13.22
CA SER A 217 15.56 -16.59 13.87
C SER A 217 16.67 -17.16 13.02
N ASN A 218 17.91 -16.76 13.29
CA ASN A 218 19.12 -17.43 12.77
C ASN A 218 19.14 -17.58 11.23
N ASN A 219 18.52 -16.66 10.49
CA ASN A 219 18.58 -16.64 9.03
C ASN A 219 19.80 -15.83 8.59
N THR A 220 20.52 -16.29 7.56
CA THR A 220 21.72 -15.58 7.08
C THR A 220 21.37 -14.30 6.30
N GLY A 221 20.10 -14.16 5.86
CA GLY A 221 19.55 -12.93 5.32
C GLY A 221 18.81 -12.11 6.37
N ASN A 222 17.87 -11.25 5.93
CA ASN A 222 17.03 -10.50 6.86
C ASN A 222 16.02 -11.42 7.55
N GLY A 223 15.49 -11.03 8.70
CA GLY A 223 14.33 -11.75 9.25
C GLY A 223 13.15 -11.67 8.28
N ILE A 224 12.77 -10.44 7.93
CA ILE A 224 11.75 -10.16 6.91
C ILE A 224 12.30 -9.14 5.93
N PHE A 225 12.31 -9.48 4.65
CA PHE A 225 12.58 -8.56 3.56
C PHE A 225 11.30 -8.32 2.75
N ALA A 226 10.82 -7.08 2.73
CA ALA A 226 9.65 -6.67 1.99
C ALA A 226 10.04 -5.65 0.91
N LYS A 227 9.59 -5.85 -0.33
CA LYS A 227 9.94 -4.99 -1.46
C LYS A 227 8.72 -4.55 -2.28
N ASP A 228 8.76 -3.31 -2.77
CA ASP A 228 7.78 -2.73 -3.70
C ASP A 228 6.35 -2.71 -3.11
N ILE A 229 6.23 -2.46 -1.80
CA ILE A 229 5.00 -2.72 -1.05
C ILE A 229 3.95 -1.61 -1.20
N ARG A 230 2.66 -1.94 -1.33
CA ARG A 230 1.55 -0.98 -1.47
C ARG A 230 0.39 -1.27 -0.53
N GLU A 231 0.28 -2.51 -0.08
CA GLU A 231 -0.73 -2.99 0.85
C GLU A 231 -0.15 -3.09 2.24
N ARG A 232 -1.05 -3.01 3.24
CA ARG A 232 -0.64 -2.95 4.64
C ARG A 232 0.15 -4.19 5.04
N ILE A 233 1.26 -3.97 5.72
CA ILE A 233 2.02 -5.03 6.41
C ILE A 233 1.68 -4.97 7.90
N THR A 234 1.42 -6.11 8.51
CA THR A 234 1.14 -6.20 9.95
C THR A 234 1.94 -7.31 10.60
N LEU A 235 2.60 -6.99 11.70
CA LEU A 235 3.30 -7.91 12.56
C LEU A 235 2.72 -7.78 13.96
N SER A 236 2.24 -8.89 14.53
CA SER A 236 1.70 -8.88 15.89
C SER A 236 2.22 -10.05 16.71
N ASN A 237 2.88 -9.79 17.84
CA ASN A 237 3.46 -10.83 18.69
C ASN A 237 4.45 -11.71 17.89
N VAL A 238 5.42 -11.08 17.24
CA VAL A 238 6.46 -11.76 16.47
C VAL A 238 7.81 -11.56 17.15
N THR A 239 8.67 -12.59 17.16
CA THR A 239 10.06 -12.48 17.61
C THR A 239 10.98 -12.59 16.40
N ILE A 240 11.82 -11.58 16.16
CA ILE A 240 12.76 -11.50 15.05
C ILE A 240 14.16 -11.31 15.60
N ILE A 241 14.98 -12.35 15.50
CA ILE A 241 16.15 -12.48 16.37
C ILE A 241 17.35 -13.12 15.69
N ASP A 242 18.55 -12.62 15.98
CA ASP A 242 19.81 -13.25 15.55
C ASP A 242 19.86 -13.49 14.01
N ASN A 243 19.23 -12.63 13.19
CA ASN A 243 19.34 -12.69 11.72
C ASN A 243 20.52 -11.85 11.22
N GLU A 244 21.24 -12.34 10.20
CA GLU A 244 22.53 -11.79 9.76
C GLU A 244 22.44 -10.77 8.62
N GLY A 245 21.24 -10.47 8.12
CA GLY A 245 21.00 -9.52 7.04
C GLY A 245 21.21 -8.04 7.41
N PHE A 246 20.82 -7.16 6.49
CA PHE A 246 20.89 -5.70 6.67
C PHE A 246 19.91 -5.16 7.71
N ALA A 247 18.84 -5.90 8.02
CA ALA A 247 17.97 -5.63 9.16
C ALA A 247 17.21 -6.88 9.64
N GLY A 248 16.64 -6.82 10.84
CA GLY A 248 15.61 -7.75 11.28
C GLY A 248 14.37 -7.65 10.39
N ILE A 249 13.89 -6.43 10.15
CA ILE A 249 12.87 -6.11 9.14
C ILE A 249 13.41 -5.07 8.18
N LEU A 250 13.55 -5.43 6.91
CA LEU A 250 13.95 -4.53 5.84
C LEU A 250 12.79 -4.30 4.87
N VAL A 251 12.39 -3.05 4.68
CA VAL A 251 11.41 -2.61 3.69
C VAL A 251 12.09 -1.72 2.66
N HIS A 252 11.97 -2.09 1.39
CA HIS A 252 12.60 -1.38 0.28
C HIS A 252 11.61 -1.07 -0.83
N ASP A 253 11.44 0.20 -1.16
CA ASP A 253 10.49 0.73 -2.14
C ASP A 253 9.01 0.42 -1.82
N GLY A 254 8.11 1.22 -2.42
CA GLY A 254 6.68 1.12 -2.21
C GLY A 254 6.05 2.36 -1.59
N ALA A 255 4.75 2.26 -1.30
CA ALA A 255 4.02 3.19 -0.44
C ALA A 255 2.92 2.44 0.32
N ALA A 256 3.11 2.17 1.61
CA ALA A 256 2.20 1.30 2.37
C ALA A 256 2.17 1.64 3.86
N ASP A 257 1.10 1.21 4.53
CA ASP A 257 1.04 1.25 6.00
C ASP A 257 1.77 0.04 6.59
N ILE A 258 2.56 0.27 7.64
CA ILE A 258 3.29 -0.78 8.34
C ILE A 258 2.91 -0.73 9.82
N TRP A 259 2.34 -1.81 10.34
CA TRP A 259 1.95 -1.95 11.74
C TRP A 259 2.76 -3.03 12.45
N ILE A 260 3.47 -2.65 13.51
CA ILE A 260 4.29 -3.55 14.32
C ILE A 260 3.81 -3.46 15.76
N ASN A 261 3.21 -4.54 16.26
CA ASN A 261 2.54 -4.59 17.55
C ASN A 261 3.06 -5.73 18.43
N ALA A 262 3.41 -5.44 19.68
CA ALA A 262 3.82 -6.47 20.65
C ALA A 262 4.96 -7.37 20.15
N THR A 263 5.85 -6.85 19.29
CA THR A 263 6.91 -7.62 18.64
C THR A 263 8.23 -7.44 19.40
N ASN A 264 9.11 -8.44 19.35
CA ASN A 264 10.49 -8.33 19.82
C ASN A 264 11.45 -8.42 18.64
N ILE A 265 12.31 -7.42 18.45
CA ILE A 265 13.31 -7.36 17.37
C ILE A 265 14.68 -7.18 18.01
N GLU A 266 15.45 -8.25 18.13
CA GLU A 266 16.69 -8.20 18.89
C GLU A 266 17.89 -8.91 18.26
N ARG A 267 19.09 -8.41 18.53
CA ARG A 267 20.36 -9.04 18.14
C ARG A 267 20.49 -9.37 16.65
N ASN A 268 19.79 -8.64 15.79
CA ASN A 268 20.03 -8.74 14.35
C ASN A 268 21.34 -8.01 14.00
N TRP A 269 22.07 -8.53 13.01
CA TRP A 269 23.38 -7.99 12.61
C TRP A 269 23.29 -6.60 11.97
N GLY A 270 22.16 -6.30 11.35
CA GLY A 270 21.87 -5.00 10.78
C GLY A 270 21.05 -4.09 11.70
N ASP A 271 20.17 -3.29 11.11
CA ASP A 271 19.19 -2.52 11.90
C ASP A 271 18.10 -3.44 12.49
N GLY A 272 17.39 -3.01 13.53
CA GLY A 272 16.17 -3.71 13.94
C GLY A 272 15.09 -3.61 12.87
N LEU A 273 14.72 -2.38 12.52
CA LEU A 273 13.77 -2.03 11.46
C LEU A 273 14.39 -1.00 10.52
N ASN A 274 14.46 -1.29 9.22
CA ASN A 274 14.91 -0.36 8.20
C ASN A 274 13.84 -0.22 7.12
N VAL A 275 13.33 0.99 6.92
CA VAL A 275 12.30 1.29 5.93
C VAL A 275 12.79 2.40 5.01
N SER A 276 12.85 2.09 3.71
CA SER A 276 13.23 3.02 2.65
C SER A 276 12.20 2.96 1.53
N TYR A 277 11.23 3.88 1.49
CA TYR A 277 10.11 3.84 0.51
C TYR A 277 9.53 5.24 0.24
N ALA A 278 8.54 5.39 -0.65
CA ALA A 278 7.95 6.69 -0.99
C ALA A 278 7.15 7.31 0.18
N GLY A 279 6.53 6.46 1.01
CA GLY A 279 5.83 6.89 2.22
C GLY A 279 4.70 5.97 2.67
N GLY A 280 3.91 6.43 3.63
CA GLY A 280 2.86 5.69 4.32
C GLY A 280 2.87 5.96 5.83
N SER A 281 2.02 5.26 6.58
CA SER A 281 2.00 5.34 8.05
C SER A 281 2.69 4.13 8.67
N ILE A 282 3.76 4.37 9.42
CA ILE A 282 4.48 3.35 10.20
C ILE A 282 4.06 3.50 11.65
N THR A 283 3.45 2.47 12.23
CA THR A 283 3.06 2.46 13.64
C THR A 283 3.77 1.34 14.37
N ILE A 284 4.48 1.70 15.45
CA ILE A 284 5.19 0.79 16.34
C ILE A 284 4.56 0.90 17.72
N ASN A 285 4.00 -0.19 18.23
CA ASN A 285 3.22 -0.22 19.47
C ASN A 285 3.60 -1.42 20.34
N GLY A 286 3.94 -1.17 21.60
CA GLY A 286 4.30 -2.22 22.55
C GLY A 286 5.46 -3.12 22.12
N THR A 287 6.34 -2.62 21.26
CA THR A 287 7.40 -3.40 20.59
C THR A 287 8.76 -3.11 21.22
N SER A 288 9.57 -4.14 21.46
CA SER A 288 10.97 -3.99 21.90
C SER A 288 11.91 -4.14 20.71
N ILE A 289 12.81 -3.18 20.54
CA ILE A 289 13.81 -3.15 19.46
C ILE A 289 15.17 -2.92 20.10
N SER A 290 15.91 -4.00 20.32
CA SER A 290 17.05 -3.96 21.22
C SER A 290 18.26 -4.77 20.80
N TYR A 291 19.45 -4.29 21.16
CA TYR A 291 20.70 -5.03 20.95
C TYR A 291 20.98 -5.39 19.48
N ASN A 292 20.40 -4.68 18.52
CA ASN A 292 20.77 -4.83 17.11
C ASN A 292 22.12 -4.14 16.88
N ARG A 293 22.95 -4.73 16.02
CA ARG A 293 24.34 -4.28 15.83
C ARG A 293 24.43 -2.93 15.11
N TRP A 294 23.40 -2.53 14.34
CA TRP A 294 23.33 -1.16 13.80
C TRP A 294 22.33 -0.31 14.57
N ARG A 295 21.34 0.31 13.90
CA ARG A 295 20.32 1.13 14.57
C ARG A 295 19.19 0.25 15.09
N GLY A 296 18.45 0.74 16.07
CA GLY A 296 17.13 0.19 16.38
C GLY A 296 16.17 0.36 15.19
N CYS A 297 15.98 1.61 14.76
CA CYS A 297 15.17 1.93 13.58
C CYS A 297 15.88 2.90 12.63
N ALA A 298 15.68 2.72 11.34
CA ALA A 298 16.09 3.64 10.29
C ALA A 298 14.93 3.88 9.31
N PHE A 299 14.57 5.15 9.12
CA PHE A 299 13.52 5.56 8.19
C PHE A 299 14.07 6.53 7.17
N HIS A 300 13.94 6.16 5.90
CA HIS A 300 14.39 6.91 4.75
C HIS A 300 13.24 7.11 3.77
N GLN A 301 13.17 8.31 3.18
CA GLN A 301 12.26 8.58 2.07
C GLN A 301 12.94 8.24 0.74
N ASN A 302 12.23 7.54 -0.14
CA ASN A 302 12.65 7.27 -1.50
C ASN A 302 11.70 7.89 -2.53
N THR A 303 12.02 9.11 -2.96
CA THR A 303 11.21 9.88 -3.92
C THR A 303 11.46 9.50 -5.38
N SER A 304 12.46 8.66 -5.68
CA SER A 304 12.69 8.16 -7.05
C SER A 304 11.92 6.87 -7.36
N SER A 305 11.25 6.29 -6.35
CA SER A 305 10.42 5.11 -6.54
C SER A 305 9.08 5.46 -7.20
N PRO A 306 8.52 4.58 -8.05
CA PRO A 306 7.31 4.84 -8.83
C PRO A 306 6.02 4.66 -7.99
N PHE A 307 6.03 5.19 -6.77
CA PHE A 307 4.91 5.06 -5.83
C PHE A 307 4.49 6.41 -5.28
N LEU A 308 3.19 6.55 -5.06
CA LEU A 308 2.59 7.73 -4.46
C LEU A 308 2.08 7.38 -3.07
N ALA A 309 2.75 7.89 -2.05
CA ALA A 309 2.24 7.88 -0.70
C ALA A 309 1.17 8.96 -0.51
N LEU A 310 0.18 8.67 0.30
CA LEU A 310 -0.85 9.66 0.66
C LEU A 310 -0.57 10.26 2.02
N HIS A 311 0.19 9.57 2.87
CA HIS A 311 0.54 9.96 4.23
C HIS A 311 2.04 9.75 4.43
N GLN A 312 2.66 10.46 5.37
CA GLN A 312 4.04 10.21 5.80
C GLN A 312 4.12 10.39 7.31
N GLU A 313 3.98 9.28 8.02
CA GLU A 313 3.93 9.31 9.48
C GLU A 313 4.74 8.17 10.09
N ILE A 314 5.49 8.47 11.15
CA ILE A 314 6.25 7.49 11.93
C ILE A 314 5.79 7.63 13.38
N ILE A 315 5.00 6.69 13.85
CA ILE A 315 4.27 6.75 15.11
C ILE A 315 4.86 5.72 16.08
N PHE A 316 5.49 6.20 17.15
CA PHE A 316 5.87 5.34 18.28
C PHE A 316 4.85 5.52 19.38
N LYS A 317 4.09 4.45 19.66
CA LYS A 317 3.13 4.43 20.76
C LYS A 317 3.79 3.92 22.03
N GLY A 318 3.85 4.78 23.04
CA GLY A 318 4.28 4.46 24.38
C GLY A 318 3.23 3.68 25.16
N ARG A 319 3.57 3.36 26.40
CA ARG A 319 2.63 2.81 27.36
C ARG A 319 1.82 3.96 27.96
N PRO A 320 0.47 3.93 27.94
CA PRO A 320 -0.35 4.90 28.67
C PRO A 320 0.04 4.97 30.15
N SER A 321 0.17 6.17 30.70
CA SER A 321 0.57 6.38 32.11
C SER A 321 -0.41 5.75 33.10
N ASN A 322 -1.68 5.63 32.72
CA ASN A 322 -2.76 5.07 33.52
C ASN A 322 -2.97 3.56 33.34
N ASN A 323 -2.19 2.88 32.49
CA ASN A 323 -2.36 1.45 32.27
C ASN A 323 -1.03 0.71 32.14
N ILE A 324 -0.57 0.16 33.25
CA ILE A 324 0.71 -0.57 33.34
C ILE A 324 0.72 -1.89 32.56
N PHE A 325 -0.45 -2.43 32.20
CA PHE A 325 -0.59 -3.68 31.45
C PHE A 325 -0.35 -3.50 29.94
N TYR A 326 -0.34 -2.27 29.44
CA TYR A 326 0.08 -2.01 28.07
C TYR A 326 1.58 -2.25 27.94
N LEU A 327 1.97 -2.97 26.89
CA LEU A 327 3.38 -3.16 26.56
C LEU A 327 4.01 -1.80 26.22
N ARG A 328 5.21 -1.57 26.75
CA ARG A 328 5.99 -0.37 26.44
C ARG A 328 6.74 -0.58 25.13
N THR A 329 6.71 0.42 24.24
CA THR A 329 7.65 0.46 23.12
C THR A 329 9.03 0.87 23.62
N LEU A 330 10.04 0.06 23.33
CA LEU A 330 11.41 0.20 23.79
C LEU A 330 12.37 0.18 22.60
N VAL A 331 13.28 1.15 22.54
CA VAL A 331 14.42 1.15 21.61
C VAL A 331 15.68 1.32 22.45
N THR A 332 16.46 0.26 22.65
CA THR A 332 17.54 0.25 23.66
C THR A 332 18.70 -0.65 23.30
N GLY A 333 19.92 -0.27 23.71
CA GLY A 333 21.10 -1.14 23.58
C GLY A 333 21.53 -1.47 22.16
N ASN A 334 20.98 -0.80 21.13
CA ASN A 334 21.44 -0.93 19.74
C ASN A 334 22.79 -0.21 19.58
N GLU A 335 23.75 -0.81 18.90
CA GLU A 335 25.16 -0.36 18.97
C GLU A 335 25.42 0.94 18.21
N TRP A 336 24.90 1.10 16.99
CA TRP A 336 25.17 2.30 16.18
C TRP A 336 24.24 3.48 16.51
N GLY A 337 22.99 3.21 16.90
CA GLY A 337 22.05 4.26 17.29
C GLY A 337 20.63 3.76 17.63
N GLY A 338 19.82 4.63 18.23
CA GLY A 338 18.43 4.30 18.56
C GLY A 338 17.50 4.38 17.34
N ILE A 339 17.11 5.60 16.98
CA ILE A 339 16.18 5.89 15.87
C ILE A 339 16.85 6.90 14.94
N LEU A 340 16.93 6.57 13.65
CA LEU A 340 17.31 7.49 12.60
C LEU A 340 16.09 7.82 11.74
N VAL A 341 15.78 9.11 11.61
CA VAL A 341 14.80 9.63 10.65
C VAL A 341 15.58 10.58 9.74
N GLY A 342 15.76 10.23 8.46
CA GLY A 342 16.63 10.99 7.56
C GLY A 342 16.29 10.87 6.08
N ASN A 343 16.93 11.70 5.26
CA ASN A 343 16.69 11.77 3.81
C ASN A 343 15.25 12.16 3.41
N PHE A 344 14.62 13.05 4.18
CA PHE A 344 13.32 13.63 3.82
C PHE A 344 13.51 14.87 2.95
N CYS A 345 13.66 14.66 1.64
CA CYS A 345 13.58 15.72 0.65
C CYS A 345 12.19 15.66 0.02
N VAL A 346 11.19 16.28 0.62
CA VAL A 346 9.83 16.31 0.06
C VAL A 346 9.81 17.33 -1.08
N PRO A 347 9.56 16.92 -2.35
CA PRO A 347 9.33 17.89 -3.41
C PRO A 347 8.07 18.70 -3.08
N THR A 348 8.08 20.01 -3.35
CA THR A 348 6.96 20.93 -3.06
C THR A 348 5.62 20.47 -3.62
N SER A 349 5.62 19.64 -4.66
CA SER A 349 4.42 19.03 -5.28
C SER A 349 3.75 17.94 -4.45
N ALA A 350 4.47 17.28 -3.53
CA ALA A 350 3.93 16.15 -2.78
C ALA A 350 2.95 16.56 -1.68
N ASN A 351 2.99 17.83 -1.23
CA ASN A 351 2.12 18.39 -0.17
C ASN A 351 1.90 17.46 1.06
N ILE A 352 2.94 16.71 1.42
CA ILE A 352 2.95 15.81 2.57
C ILE A 352 3.88 16.39 3.61
N ILE A 353 3.38 16.55 4.83
CA ILE A 353 4.17 17.00 5.98
C ILE A 353 4.56 15.76 6.78
N PRO A 354 5.85 15.35 6.81
CA PRO A 354 6.29 14.25 7.64
C PRO A 354 5.99 14.54 9.11
N LYS A 355 5.34 13.60 9.79
CA LYS A 355 5.09 13.69 11.23
C LYS A 355 5.73 12.52 11.96
N VAL A 356 6.42 12.85 13.06
CA VAL A 356 6.95 11.85 13.99
C VAL A 356 6.33 12.06 15.37
N PRO A 357 5.08 11.63 15.57
CA PRO A 357 4.46 11.73 16.89
C PRO A 357 4.96 10.62 17.81
N LEU A 358 5.36 11.02 19.01
CA LEU A 358 5.58 10.13 20.16
C LEU A 358 4.32 10.24 21.03
N ILE A 359 3.51 9.18 21.07
CA ILE A 359 2.17 9.20 21.70
C ILE A 359 2.12 8.26 22.89
#